data_AF-A0AAN5IAL9-F1
#
_entry.id   AF-A0AAN5IAL9-F1
#
_cell.length_a   1.000
_cell.length_b   1.000
_cell.length_c   1.000
_cell.angle_alpha   90.00
_cell.angle_beta   90.00
_cell.angle_gamma   90.00
#
_symmetry.space_group_name_H-M   'P 1'
#
loop_
_entity.id
_entity.type
_entity.pdbx_description
1 polymer ?
#
loop_
_entity_poly.entity_id
_entity_poly.type
_entity_poly.pdbx_seq_one_letter_code
_entity_poly.pdbx_strand_id
1 'polypeptide(L)'
;DRLRARVNNRLNGIEVKTEYHVEYLRIREQSINDEVFGCDDFPNIIFFEEKSYSSECIRRLARNVSVGELEIKLSGSSDFHREVYSLIKEFYIDDLHLQFDNDEMESEIMVDSFFFDLVRSCERLHLVRMDNVTAEALHRVYQNMMMDQAEFRKLRCAFAKKQTLVAFLRLIGITVRDGKLFSARRDLQAYESRYNGYILSFSIFDANLEMKFSHGTNEIFDIDQGFCDWRVHANRESLEEQQKYRIKVVIIPE
;
A
#
# COMPACT_ATOMS: atom_id res chain seq x y z
N ASP A 1 30.97 -7.19 -31.55
CA ASP A 1 29.96 -6.15 -31.88
C ASP A 1 28.80 -6.59 -32.77
N ARG A 2 29.01 -7.12 -33.98
CA ARG A 2 27.90 -7.53 -34.88
C ARG A 2 26.90 -8.53 -34.27
N LEU A 3 27.37 -9.53 -33.52
CA LEU A 3 26.50 -10.47 -32.79
C LEU A 3 25.71 -9.78 -31.67
N ARG A 4 26.34 -8.87 -30.93
CA ARG A 4 25.72 -8.10 -29.85
C ARG A 4 24.59 -7.21 -30.41
N ALA A 5 24.84 -6.51 -31.51
CA ALA A 5 23.83 -5.70 -32.19
C ALA A 5 22.66 -6.53 -32.73
N ARG A 6 22.93 -7.72 -33.27
CA ARG A 6 21.89 -8.62 -33.81
C ARG A 6 21.03 -9.23 -32.71
N VAL A 7 21.63 -9.58 -31.57
CA VAL A 7 20.91 -10.04 -30.37
C VAL A 7 20.07 -8.91 -29.80
N ASN A 8 20.63 -7.72 -29.64
CA ASN A 8 19.89 -6.54 -29.17
C ASN A 8 18.70 -6.20 -30.08
N ASN A 9 18.87 -6.22 -31.41
CA ASN A 9 17.75 -5.98 -32.33
C ASN A 9 16.64 -7.04 -32.24
N ARG A 10 17.00 -8.32 -32.01
CA ARG A 10 16.02 -9.38 -31.85
C ARG A 10 15.28 -9.28 -30.52
N LEU A 11 15.98 -8.95 -29.44
CA LEU A 11 15.39 -8.70 -28.12
C LEU A 11 14.46 -7.49 -28.18
N ASN A 12 14.90 -6.35 -28.74
CA ASN A 12 14.07 -5.18 -28.93
C ASN A 12 12.80 -5.49 -29.77
N GLY A 13 12.92 -6.33 -30.80
CA GLY A 13 11.78 -6.70 -31.65
C GLY A 13 10.76 -7.61 -30.97
N ILE A 14 11.18 -8.34 -29.93
CA ILE A 14 10.32 -9.17 -29.09
C ILE A 14 9.72 -8.32 -27.97
N GLU A 15 10.52 -7.48 -27.32
CA GLU A 15 10.10 -6.49 -26.31
C GLU A 15 8.97 -5.58 -26.83
N VAL A 16 9.03 -5.14 -28.09
CA VAL A 16 7.98 -4.29 -28.70
C VAL A 16 6.67 -5.05 -28.97
N LYS A 17 6.69 -6.39 -29.00
CA LYS A 17 5.56 -7.22 -29.46
C LYS A 17 4.82 -7.98 -28.37
N THR A 18 5.39 -8.10 -27.18
CA THR A 18 4.79 -8.86 -26.09
C THR A 18 4.91 -8.05 -24.81
N GLU A 19 3.79 -7.50 -24.35
CA GLU A 19 3.65 -7.18 -22.94
C GLU A 19 3.80 -8.49 -22.18
N TYR A 20 4.94 -8.68 -21.53
CA TYR A 20 5.16 -9.84 -20.70
C TYR A 20 4.39 -9.65 -19.41
N HIS A 21 3.46 -10.54 -19.11
CA HIS A 21 2.81 -10.55 -17.81
C HIS A 21 3.57 -11.49 -16.87
N VAL A 22 3.96 -10.97 -15.72
CA VAL A 22 4.55 -11.74 -14.62
C VAL A 22 3.53 -11.74 -13.50
N GLU A 23 3.03 -12.93 -13.14
CA GLU A 23 2.00 -13.07 -12.10
C GLU A 23 2.49 -12.51 -10.75
N TYR A 24 3.74 -12.83 -10.39
CA TYR A 24 4.36 -12.36 -9.15
C TYR A 24 5.85 -12.07 -9.37
N LEU A 25 6.31 -10.91 -8.90
CA LEU A 25 7.72 -10.50 -8.94
C LEU A 25 8.13 -9.94 -7.58
N ARG A 26 9.22 -10.47 -7.01
CA ARG A 26 9.83 -9.89 -5.82
C ARG A 26 11.18 -9.27 -6.13
N ILE A 27 11.39 -8.04 -5.69
CA ILE A 27 12.67 -7.33 -5.74
C ILE A 27 13.12 -7.10 -4.31
N ARG A 28 14.25 -7.70 -3.93
CA ARG A 28 14.76 -7.58 -2.57
C ARG A 28 16.26 -7.37 -2.50
N GLU A 29 16.69 -6.82 -1.37
CA GLU A 29 18.10 -6.75 -1.01
C GLU A 29 18.45 -7.86 0.01
N GLN A 30 19.72 -8.30 0.02
CA GLN A 30 20.23 -9.33 0.93
C GLN A 30 21.74 -9.15 1.13
N SER A 31 22.25 -9.32 2.36
CA SER A 31 23.72 -9.40 2.57
C SER A 31 24.26 -10.73 2.04
N ILE A 32 25.48 -10.74 1.50
CA ILE A 32 26.19 -11.97 1.12
C ILE A 32 26.33 -12.95 2.31
N ASN A 33 26.28 -12.44 3.54
CA ASN A 33 26.43 -13.25 4.76
C ASN A 33 25.10 -13.81 5.28
N ASP A 34 23.95 -13.36 4.77
CA ASP A 34 22.65 -13.85 5.22
C ASP A 34 22.44 -15.28 4.73
N GLU A 35 21.93 -16.14 5.61
CA GLU A 35 21.51 -17.49 5.22
C GLU A 35 20.46 -17.37 4.09
N VAL A 36 20.67 -18.12 3.01
CA VAL A 36 19.72 -18.15 1.89
C VAL A 36 18.47 -18.91 2.35
N PHE A 37 17.52 -18.18 2.93
CA PHE A 37 16.22 -18.71 3.30
C PHE A 37 15.42 -19.01 2.03
N GLY A 38 15.41 -20.28 1.63
CA GLY A 38 14.48 -20.83 0.64
C GLY A 38 14.67 -20.34 -0.79
N CYS A 39 14.68 -21.27 -1.74
CA CYS A 39 14.27 -20.93 -3.10
C CYS A 39 12.74 -20.83 -3.04
N ASP A 40 12.23 -19.62 -2.87
CA ASP A 40 10.83 -19.37 -3.21
C ASP A 40 10.68 -19.66 -4.70
N ASP A 41 9.68 -20.46 -5.08
CA ASP A 41 9.41 -20.85 -6.49
C ASP A 41 9.01 -19.66 -7.38
N PHE A 42 9.04 -18.44 -6.84
CA PHE A 42 8.65 -17.21 -7.51
C PHE A 42 9.84 -16.49 -8.17
N PRO A 43 9.60 -15.74 -9.26
CA PRO A 43 10.60 -14.84 -9.82
C PRO A 43 11.11 -13.84 -8.78
N ASN A 44 12.41 -13.92 -8.49
CA ASN A 44 13.10 -13.06 -7.52
C ASN A 44 14.26 -12.32 -8.18
N ILE A 45 14.33 -11.01 -7.96
CA ILE A 45 15.50 -10.18 -8.25
C ILE A 45 16.16 -9.86 -6.91
N ILE A 46 17.38 -10.36 -6.73
CA ILE A 46 18.15 -10.17 -5.50
C ILE A 46 19.31 -9.22 -5.78
N PHE A 47 19.33 -8.11 -5.07
CA PHE A 47 20.47 -7.23 -4.96
C PHE A 47 21.27 -7.58 -3.71
N PHE A 48 22.59 -7.65 -3.86
CA PHE A 48 23.51 -7.83 -2.75
C PHE A 48 24.01 -6.49 -2.22
N GLU A 49 23.82 -6.21 -0.94
CA GLU A 49 24.16 -4.93 -0.28
C GLU A 49 25.61 -4.50 -0.54
N GLU A 50 26.52 -5.46 -0.64
CA GLU A 50 27.96 -5.22 -0.83
C GLU A 50 28.34 -4.91 -2.28
N LYS A 51 27.37 -4.85 -3.21
CA LYS A 51 27.60 -4.62 -4.64
C LYS A 51 26.85 -3.39 -5.14
N SER A 52 27.42 -2.74 -6.14
CA SER A 52 26.77 -1.65 -6.86
C SER A 52 26.03 -2.17 -8.09
N TYR A 53 24.81 -1.68 -8.28
CA TYR A 53 23.96 -2.04 -9.41
C TYR A 53 23.60 -0.80 -10.23
N SER A 54 23.28 -1.04 -11.50
CA SER A 54 22.60 -0.04 -12.32
C SER A 54 21.10 -0.32 -12.30
N SER A 55 20.31 0.74 -12.15
CA SER A 55 18.84 0.75 -12.25
C SER A 55 18.32 0.44 -13.65
N GLU A 56 19.20 0.37 -14.66
CA GLU A 56 18.81 0.16 -16.07
C GLU A 56 18.04 -1.15 -16.28
N CYS A 57 18.35 -2.20 -15.52
CA CYS A 57 17.59 -3.44 -15.56
C CYS A 57 16.14 -3.23 -15.08
N ILE A 58 15.97 -2.54 -13.95
CA ILE A 58 14.65 -2.24 -13.38
C ILE A 58 13.84 -1.34 -14.31
N ARG A 59 14.47 -0.32 -14.91
CA ARG A 59 13.83 0.56 -15.90
C ARG A 59 13.30 -0.23 -17.11
N ARG A 60 14.04 -1.22 -17.58
CA ARG A 60 13.58 -2.09 -18.67
C ARG A 60 12.43 -2.98 -18.25
N LEU A 61 12.46 -3.51 -17.02
CA LEU A 61 11.33 -4.30 -16.50
C LEU A 61 10.08 -3.44 -16.40
N ALA A 62 10.17 -2.27 -15.79
CA ALA A 62 9.05 -1.34 -15.62
C ALA A 62 8.31 -1.04 -16.94
N ARG A 63 9.05 -0.93 -18.05
CA ARG A 63 8.50 -0.55 -19.36
C ARG A 63 7.98 -1.70 -20.21
N ASN A 64 8.42 -2.92 -19.95
CA ASN A 64 8.15 -4.06 -20.84
C ASN A 64 7.36 -5.17 -20.14
N VAL A 65 7.10 -5.04 -18.83
CA VAL A 65 6.46 -6.07 -18.01
C VAL A 65 5.26 -5.48 -17.28
N SER A 66 4.11 -6.14 -17.39
CA SER A 66 3.01 -5.99 -16.45
C SER A 66 3.18 -6.98 -15.31
N VAL A 67 2.88 -6.56 -14.09
CA VAL A 67 3.08 -7.39 -12.90
C VAL A 67 1.75 -7.53 -12.16
N GLY A 68 1.30 -8.76 -11.92
CA GLY A 68 0.14 -8.99 -11.06
C GLY A 68 0.42 -8.53 -9.64
N GLU A 69 1.43 -9.10 -9.00
CA GLU A 69 1.87 -8.72 -7.66
C GLU A 69 3.37 -8.39 -7.63
N LEU A 70 3.70 -7.17 -7.20
CA LEU A 70 5.05 -6.66 -7.05
C LEU A 70 5.37 -6.45 -5.57
N GLU A 71 6.33 -7.20 -5.04
CA GLU A 71 6.86 -6.98 -3.69
C GLU A 71 8.26 -6.34 -3.78
N ILE A 72 8.46 -5.21 -3.12
CA ILE A 72 9.74 -4.50 -3.07
C ILE A 72 10.17 -4.33 -1.62
N LYS A 73 11.35 -4.86 -1.31
CA LYS A 73 11.99 -4.78 0.00
C LYS A 73 13.48 -4.43 -0.15
N LEU A 74 13.80 -3.15 -0.03
CA LEU A 74 15.18 -2.65 -0.16
C LEU A 74 15.64 -2.00 1.15
N SER A 75 16.87 -2.29 1.56
CA SER A 75 17.43 -1.87 2.85
C SER A 75 18.38 -0.67 2.73
N GLY A 76 19.01 -0.46 1.58
CA GLY A 76 19.96 0.62 1.39
C GLY A 76 19.33 1.99 1.11
N SER A 77 20.04 3.06 1.49
CA SER A 77 19.63 4.47 1.29
C SER A 77 20.40 5.18 0.15
N SER A 78 21.16 4.42 -0.64
CA SER A 78 21.97 4.97 -1.75
C SER A 78 21.11 5.53 -2.89
N ASP A 79 21.73 6.33 -3.78
CA ASP A 79 21.08 6.90 -4.97
C ASP A 79 20.40 5.85 -5.85
N PHE A 80 21.00 4.65 -5.92
CA PHE A 80 20.42 3.52 -6.64
C PHE A 80 19.02 3.17 -6.11
N HIS A 81 18.83 3.10 -4.80
CA HIS A 81 17.54 2.71 -4.23
C HIS A 81 16.48 3.77 -4.48
N ARG A 82 16.82 5.05 -4.31
CA ARG A 82 15.93 6.18 -4.63
C ARG A 82 15.48 6.11 -6.09
N GLU A 83 16.42 5.80 -6.98
CA GLU A 83 16.11 5.62 -8.39
C GLU A 83 15.16 4.43 -8.60
N VAL A 84 15.41 3.27 -7.96
CA VAL A 84 14.51 2.10 -8.03
C VAL A 84 13.11 2.44 -7.52
N TYR A 85 12.97 3.09 -6.37
CA TYR A 85 11.66 3.52 -5.86
C TYR A 85 10.97 4.49 -6.82
N SER A 86 11.71 5.43 -7.42
CA SER A 86 11.16 6.35 -8.41
C SER A 86 10.65 5.67 -9.69
N LEU A 87 11.19 4.49 -10.01
CA LEU A 87 10.80 3.70 -11.19
C LEU A 87 9.56 2.85 -10.94
N ILE A 88 9.13 2.65 -9.69
CA ILE A 88 7.95 1.82 -9.34
C ILE A 88 6.70 2.32 -10.08
N LYS A 89 6.52 3.64 -10.16
CA LYS A 89 5.39 4.25 -10.86
C LYS A 89 5.39 4.05 -12.37
N GLU A 90 6.49 3.58 -12.95
CA GLU A 90 6.56 3.24 -14.39
C GLU A 90 6.03 1.84 -14.67
N PHE A 91 5.85 0.98 -13.65
CA PHE A 91 5.26 -0.35 -13.83
C PHE A 91 3.73 -0.27 -13.97
N TYR A 92 3.17 -1.22 -14.73
CA TYR A 92 1.75 -1.56 -14.65
C TYR A 92 1.56 -2.68 -13.63
N ILE A 93 0.96 -2.36 -12.48
CA ILE A 93 0.90 -3.26 -11.31
C ILE A 93 -0.55 -3.43 -10.85
N ASP A 94 -1.00 -4.65 -10.57
CA ASP A 94 -2.31 -4.82 -9.91
C ASP A 94 -2.18 -4.66 -8.38
N ASP A 95 -1.21 -5.35 -7.78
CA ASP A 95 -0.94 -5.36 -6.33
C ASP A 95 0.52 -4.99 -6.00
N LEU A 96 0.72 -3.89 -5.27
CA LEU A 96 2.03 -3.41 -4.85
C LEU A 96 2.21 -3.56 -3.34
N HIS A 97 3.25 -4.30 -2.94
CA HIS A 97 3.71 -4.41 -1.55
C HIS A 97 5.05 -3.70 -1.39
N LEU A 98 5.09 -2.71 -0.49
CA LEU A 98 6.26 -1.88 -0.27
C LEU A 98 6.72 -1.93 1.18
N GLN A 99 7.96 -2.39 1.38
CA GLN A 99 8.63 -2.41 2.67
C GLN A 99 9.97 -1.68 2.60
N PHE A 100 10.16 -0.73 3.50
CA PHE A 100 11.45 -0.10 3.76
C PHE A 100 12.05 -0.75 5.00
N ASP A 101 13.33 -1.15 4.95
CA ASP A 101 14.00 -1.67 6.15
C ASP A 101 14.62 -0.55 7.02
N ASN A 102 14.60 0.69 6.55
CA ASN A 102 15.13 1.87 7.26
C ASN A 102 14.08 3.00 7.34
N ASP A 103 13.75 3.41 8.56
CA ASP A 103 12.82 4.50 8.89
C ASP A 103 13.23 5.86 8.30
N GLU A 104 14.53 6.15 8.21
CA GLU A 104 15.04 7.40 7.62
C GLU A 104 14.71 7.45 6.13
N MET A 105 14.91 6.34 5.44
CA MET A 105 14.61 6.22 4.02
C MET A 105 13.11 6.25 3.74
N GLU A 106 12.32 5.55 4.56
CA GLU A 106 10.85 5.62 4.49
C GLU A 106 10.39 7.06 4.63
N SER A 107 10.89 7.77 5.65
CA SER A 107 10.54 9.17 5.89
C SER A 107 10.88 10.07 4.70
N GLU A 108 12.00 9.80 4.03
CA GLU A 108 12.42 10.62 2.90
C GLU A 108 11.64 10.34 1.61
N ILE A 109 11.31 9.06 1.35
CA ILE A 109 10.67 8.64 0.09
C ILE A 109 9.14 8.69 0.21
N MET A 110 8.57 8.23 1.34
CA MET A 110 7.13 8.10 1.56
C MET A 110 6.48 9.43 1.97
N VAL A 111 6.60 10.41 1.07
CA VAL A 111 5.91 11.71 1.14
C VAL A 111 4.64 11.70 0.27
N ASP A 112 3.75 12.66 0.47
CA ASP A 112 2.47 12.76 -0.25
C ASP A 112 2.59 12.62 -1.78
N SER A 113 3.58 13.27 -2.39
CA SER A 113 3.77 13.20 -3.85
C SER A 113 4.08 11.79 -4.34
N PHE A 114 4.97 11.08 -3.64
CA PHE A 114 5.30 9.69 -3.96
C PHE A 114 4.12 8.77 -3.69
N PHE A 115 3.45 8.94 -2.55
CA PHE A 115 2.24 8.18 -2.20
C PHE A 115 1.15 8.30 -3.28
N PHE A 116 0.93 9.50 -3.83
CA PHE A 116 -0.02 9.68 -4.93
C PHE A 116 0.44 9.03 -6.24
N ASP A 117 1.74 9.01 -6.53
CA ASP A 117 2.27 8.29 -7.69
C ASP A 117 1.99 6.79 -7.54
N LEU A 118 2.17 6.20 -6.35
CA LEU A 118 1.87 4.79 -6.08
C LEU A 118 0.38 4.46 -6.22
N VAL A 119 -0.50 5.29 -5.63
CA VAL A 119 -1.95 5.11 -5.71
C VAL A 119 -2.46 5.16 -7.16
N ARG A 120 -1.75 5.85 -8.06
CA ARG A 120 -2.10 5.91 -9.49
C ARG A 120 -1.55 4.73 -10.30
N SER A 121 -0.50 4.08 -9.83
CA SER A 121 0.19 3.02 -10.56
C SER A 121 -0.29 1.61 -10.20
N CYS A 122 -1.21 1.46 -9.24
CA CYS A 122 -1.73 0.16 -8.84
C CYS A 122 -3.21 0.17 -8.46
N GLU A 123 -3.84 -1.01 -8.49
CA GLU A 123 -5.20 -1.22 -7.95
C GLU A 123 -5.16 -1.40 -6.42
N ARG A 124 -4.13 -2.07 -5.90
CA ARG A 124 -3.98 -2.42 -4.49
C ARG A 124 -2.59 -2.01 -4.00
N LEU A 125 -2.54 -1.29 -2.87
CA LEU A 125 -1.30 -0.87 -2.24
C LEU A 125 -1.24 -1.38 -0.81
N HIS A 126 -0.16 -2.10 -0.47
CA HIS A 126 0.18 -2.53 0.88
C HIS A 126 1.50 -1.87 1.29
N LEU A 127 1.41 -1.05 2.32
CA LEU A 127 2.55 -0.37 2.93
C LEU A 127 2.80 -0.98 4.31
N VAL A 128 4.07 -1.15 4.68
CA VAL A 128 4.39 -1.41 6.08
C VAL A 128 4.17 -0.13 6.89
N ARG A 129 4.70 1.02 6.43
CA ARG A 129 4.61 2.31 7.12
C ARG A 129 4.23 3.45 6.18
N MET A 130 3.64 4.51 6.72
CA MET A 130 3.33 5.74 5.98
C MET A 130 3.45 7.00 6.84
N ASP A 131 4.58 7.13 7.54
CA ASP A 131 4.74 8.12 8.61
C ASP A 131 4.72 9.58 8.13
N ASN A 132 5.07 9.83 6.87
CA ASN A 132 5.11 11.16 6.28
C ASN A 132 3.98 11.43 5.27
N VAL A 133 2.98 10.56 5.22
CA VAL A 133 1.73 10.82 4.51
C VAL A 133 0.81 11.67 5.39
N THR A 134 0.30 12.76 4.83
CA THR A 134 -0.59 13.69 5.53
C THR A 134 -2.04 13.21 5.56
N ALA A 135 -2.83 13.79 6.47
CA ALA A 135 -4.26 13.52 6.56
C ALA A 135 -5.00 13.99 5.29
N GLU A 136 -4.55 15.09 4.70
CA GLU A 136 -5.05 15.65 3.46
C GLU A 136 -4.78 14.71 2.28
N ALA A 137 -3.60 14.07 2.25
CA ALA A 137 -3.29 13.08 1.24
C ALA A 137 -4.18 11.84 1.34
N LEU A 138 -4.36 11.30 2.56
CA LEU A 138 -5.32 10.24 2.82
C LEU A 138 -6.76 10.63 2.43
N HIS A 139 -7.17 11.86 2.74
CA HIS A 139 -8.49 12.38 2.36
C HIS A 139 -8.67 12.45 0.84
N ARG A 140 -7.66 12.86 0.09
CA ARG A 140 -7.70 12.88 -1.37
C ARG A 140 -7.81 11.47 -1.95
N VAL A 141 -7.10 10.49 -1.40
CA VAL A 141 -7.22 9.08 -1.82
C VAL A 141 -8.63 8.57 -1.55
N TYR A 142 -9.16 8.84 -0.36
CA TYR A 142 -10.56 8.52 -0.01
C TYR A 142 -11.54 9.13 -1.03
N GLN A 143 -11.39 10.41 -1.39
CA GLN A 143 -12.24 11.06 -2.40
C GLN A 143 -12.13 10.38 -3.78
N ASN A 144 -10.92 10.04 -4.22
CA ASN A 144 -10.71 9.35 -5.49
C ASN A 144 -11.41 7.97 -5.52
N MET A 145 -11.31 7.21 -4.42
CA MET A 145 -11.98 5.91 -4.26
C MET A 145 -13.51 6.06 -4.28
N MET A 146 -14.04 7.11 -3.65
CA MET A 146 -15.49 7.36 -3.60
C MET A 146 -16.06 7.85 -4.93
N MET A 147 -15.29 8.60 -5.72
CA MET A 147 -15.74 9.13 -7.01
C MET A 147 -15.59 8.15 -8.18
N ASP A 148 -15.09 6.93 -7.93
CA ASP A 148 -14.77 5.93 -8.96
C ASP A 148 -13.87 6.49 -10.09
N GLN A 149 -13.02 7.47 -9.75
CA GLN A 149 -12.16 8.17 -10.70
C GLN A 149 -10.80 7.49 -10.90
N ALA A 150 -10.48 6.50 -10.07
CA ALA A 150 -9.22 5.77 -10.11
C ALA A 150 -9.49 4.26 -10.05
N GLU A 151 -8.61 3.48 -10.68
CA GLU A 151 -8.60 2.02 -10.58
C GLU A 151 -8.24 1.55 -9.16
N PHE A 152 -7.71 2.44 -8.31
CA PHE A 152 -7.33 2.15 -6.93
C PHE A 152 -8.51 1.67 -6.06
N ARG A 153 -8.47 0.40 -5.65
CA ARG A 153 -9.53 -0.25 -4.85
C ARG A 153 -9.14 -0.56 -3.42
N LYS A 154 -7.84 -0.62 -3.10
CA LYS A 154 -7.40 -1.06 -1.77
C LYS A 154 -6.15 -0.35 -1.28
N LEU A 155 -6.21 0.12 -0.04
CA LEU A 155 -5.05 0.60 0.72
C LEU A 155 -4.93 -0.23 2.00
N ARG A 156 -3.77 -0.81 2.26
CA ARG A 156 -3.43 -1.42 3.54
C ARG A 156 -2.16 -0.79 4.08
N CYS A 157 -2.16 -0.36 5.32
CA CYS A 157 -0.96 0.11 6.01
C CYS A 157 -0.85 -0.55 7.39
N ALA A 158 0.30 -1.16 7.67
CA ALA A 158 0.52 -1.82 8.96
C ALA A 158 0.71 -0.80 10.10
N PHE A 159 1.45 0.28 9.83
CA PHE A 159 1.79 1.30 10.81
C PHE A 159 1.59 2.70 10.22
N ALA A 160 0.56 3.39 10.70
CA ALA A 160 0.25 4.77 10.37
C ALA A 160 0.20 5.60 11.64
N LYS A 161 0.73 6.82 11.61
CA LYS A 161 0.65 7.73 12.76
C LYS A 161 -0.80 7.95 13.17
N LYS A 162 -1.09 7.69 14.44
CA LYS A 162 -2.42 7.89 15.03
C LYS A 162 -2.93 9.31 14.77
N GLN A 163 -2.08 10.32 14.92
CA GLN A 163 -2.44 11.71 14.72
C GLN A 163 -2.93 11.98 13.28
N THR A 164 -2.26 11.39 12.29
CA THR A 164 -2.66 11.45 10.87
C THR A 164 -4.03 10.81 10.66
N LEU A 165 -4.25 9.60 11.18
CA LEU A 165 -5.54 8.91 11.04
C LEU A 165 -6.69 9.67 11.72
N VAL A 166 -6.46 10.23 12.92
CA VAL A 166 -7.45 11.05 13.62
C VAL A 166 -7.75 12.35 12.86
N ALA A 167 -6.72 13.00 12.32
CA ALA A 167 -6.90 14.18 11.48
C ALA A 167 -7.67 13.86 10.20
N PHE A 168 -7.39 12.72 9.55
CA PHE A 168 -8.14 12.22 8.39
C PHE A 168 -9.62 11.99 8.74
N LEU A 169 -9.93 11.32 9.86
CA LEU A 169 -11.30 11.11 10.31
C LEU A 169 -12.06 12.44 10.46
N ARG A 170 -11.41 13.48 10.99
CA ARG A 170 -12.00 14.83 11.09
C ARG A 170 -12.32 15.42 9.71
N LEU A 171 -11.46 15.23 8.72
CA LEU A 171 -11.68 15.71 7.34
C LEU A 171 -12.92 15.08 6.71
N ILE A 172 -13.24 13.81 7.02
CA ILE A 172 -14.46 13.14 6.54
C ILE A 172 -15.68 13.36 7.46
N GLY A 173 -15.56 14.25 8.45
CA GLY A 173 -16.65 14.62 9.36
C GLY A 173 -16.88 13.65 10.52
N ILE A 174 -15.87 12.87 10.91
CA ILE A 174 -15.90 11.99 12.08
C ILE A 174 -14.97 12.55 13.17
N THR A 175 -15.51 12.72 14.37
CA THR A 175 -14.69 13.03 15.56
C THR A 175 -14.63 11.84 16.50
N VAL A 176 -13.49 11.68 17.17
CA VAL A 176 -13.27 10.62 18.16
C VAL A 176 -13.12 11.25 19.54
N ARG A 177 -13.98 10.89 20.49
CA ARG A 177 -13.92 11.35 21.89
C ARG A 177 -14.15 10.17 22.82
N ASP A 178 -13.26 9.97 23.79
CA ASP A 178 -13.34 8.88 24.78
C ASP A 178 -13.57 7.49 24.15
N GLY A 179 -12.87 7.22 23.04
CA GLY A 179 -13.00 5.95 22.30
C GLY A 179 -14.31 5.77 21.54
N LYS A 180 -15.17 6.80 21.46
CA LYS A 180 -16.43 6.80 20.72
C LYS A 180 -16.34 7.64 19.46
N LEU A 181 -17.08 7.22 18.43
CA LEU A 181 -17.18 7.90 17.14
C LEU A 181 -18.41 8.82 17.12
N PHE A 182 -18.22 10.06 16.72
CA PHE A 182 -19.26 11.07 16.54
C PHE A 182 -19.21 11.57 15.10
N SER A 183 -20.37 11.86 14.52
CA SER A 183 -20.44 12.47 13.19
C SER A 183 -21.76 13.21 12.98
N ALA A 184 -21.70 14.34 12.29
CA ALA A 184 -22.89 15.00 11.77
C ALA A 184 -23.50 14.26 10.56
N ARG A 185 -22.73 13.37 9.90
CA ARG A 185 -23.16 12.56 8.77
C ARG A 185 -23.99 11.36 9.24
N ARG A 186 -25.19 11.21 8.69
CA ARG A 186 -26.15 10.14 9.05
C ARG A 186 -26.08 8.91 8.14
N ASP A 187 -25.38 9.04 7.02
CA ASP A 187 -25.19 8.02 5.99
C ASP A 187 -24.03 7.07 6.31
N LEU A 188 -23.15 7.45 7.24
CA LEU A 188 -22.05 6.61 7.71
C LEU A 188 -22.56 5.49 8.62
N GLN A 189 -21.94 4.31 8.50
CA GLN A 189 -22.17 3.20 9.42
C GLN A 189 -20.85 2.82 10.09
N ALA A 190 -20.88 2.56 11.40
CA ALA A 190 -19.72 2.09 12.14
C ALA A 190 -20.00 0.73 12.77
N TYR A 191 -18.97 -0.10 12.82
CA TYR A 191 -19.00 -1.40 13.45
C TYR A 191 -17.73 -1.59 14.28
N GLU A 192 -17.84 -2.27 15.42
CA GLU A 192 -16.71 -2.65 16.24
C GLU A 192 -16.49 -4.16 16.17
N SER A 193 -15.23 -4.56 16.26
CA SER A 193 -14.82 -5.94 16.47
C SER A 193 -14.25 -6.06 17.88
N ARG A 194 -14.71 -7.07 18.63
CA ARG A 194 -14.26 -7.34 20.00
C ARG A 194 -13.67 -8.73 20.13
N TYR A 195 -12.66 -8.86 20.99
CA TYR A 195 -12.11 -10.15 21.42
C TYR A 195 -11.84 -10.09 22.93
N ASN A 196 -12.37 -11.06 23.67
CA ASN A 196 -12.29 -11.11 25.14
C ASN A 196 -12.69 -9.80 25.85
N GLY A 197 -13.69 -9.09 25.30
CA GLY A 197 -14.18 -7.82 25.86
C GLY A 197 -13.41 -6.57 25.41
N TYR A 198 -12.23 -6.73 24.80
CA TYR A 198 -11.42 -5.65 24.25
C TYR A 198 -11.85 -5.32 22.81
N ILE A 199 -11.85 -4.03 22.46
CA ILE A 199 -12.13 -3.60 21.10
C ILE A 199 -10.84 -3.69 20.29
N LEU A 200 -10.84 -4.55 19.27
CA LEU A 200 -9.70 -4.77 18.39
C LEU A 200 -9.62 -3.75 17.25
N SER A 201 -10.79 -3.40 16.71
CA SER A 201 -10.86 -2.56 15.51
C SER A 201 -12.23 -1.91 15.36
N PHE A 202 -12.27 -0.79 14.65
CA PHE A 202 -13.49 -0.21 14.11
C PHE A 202 -13.47 -0.26 12.60
N SER A 203 -14.64 -0.46 12.02
CA SER A 203 -14.86 -0.34 10.58
C SER A 203 -15.92 0.69 10.34
N ILE A 204 -15.60 1.68 9.51
CA ILE A 204 -16.49 2.73 9.05
C ILE A 204 -16.84 2.42 7.59
N PHE A 205 -18.12 2.43 7.28
CA PHE A 205 -18.62 2.25 5.93
C PHE A 205 -19.23 3.55 5.43
N ASP A 206 -18.81 3.93 4.23
CA ASP A 206 -19.32 5.08 3.48
C ASP A 206 -19.68 4.60 2.07
N ALA A 207 -20.98 4.40 1.81
CA ALA A 207 -21.48 3.67 0.65
C ALA A 207 -20.78 2.29 0.48
N ASN A 208 -20.01 2.11 -0.58
CA ASN A 208 -19.28 0.86 -0.88
C ASN A 208 -17.85 0.84 -0.35
N LEU A 209 -17.37 1.92 0.28
CA LEU A 209 -16.04 1.97 0.88
C LEU A 209 -16.10 1.52 2.34
N GLU A 210 -15.30 0.51 2.66
CA GLU A 210 -14.96 0.13 4.02
C GLU A 210 -13.62 0.73 4.41
N MET A 211 -13.55 1.36 5.58
CA MET A 211 -12.31 1.79 6.23
C MET A 211 -12.20 1.13 7.59
N LYS A 212 -11.26 0.21 7.75
CA LYS A 212 -10.95 -0.45 9.01
C LYS A 212 -9.74 0.19 9.67
N PHE A 213 -9.84 0.40 10.98
CA PHE A 213 -8.78 0.92 11.84
C PHE A 213 -8.61 -0.02 13.02
N SER A 214 -7.37 -0.45 13.30
CA SER A 214 -7.05 -1.28 14.47
C SER A 214 -5.77 -0.84 15.15
N HIS A 215 -5.60 -1.24 16.41
CA HIS A 215 -4.38 -0.97 17.16
C HIS A 215 -3.74 -2.30 17.56
N GLY A 216 -2.42 -2.29 17.75
CA GLY A 216 -1.66 -3.48 18.17
C GLY A 216 -1.90 -3.88 19.63
N THR A 217 -2.56 -3.05 20.44
CA THR A 217 -2.81 -3.31 21.87
C THR A 217 -4.20 -2.85 22.33
N ASN A 218 -4.55 -3.24 23.57
CA ASN A 218 -5.88 -3.17 24.17
C ASN A 218 -6.47 -1.75 24.36
N GLU A 219 -5.70 -0.69 24.09
CA GLU A 219 -6.20 0.67 24.11
C GLU A 219 -6.23 1.21 22.68
N ILE A 220 -7.44 1.48 22.20
CA ILE A 220 -7.77 1.90 20.84
C ILE A 220 -7.00 3.17 20.43
N PHE A 221 -6.30 3.85 21.34
CA PHE A 221 -5.54 5.05 21.00
C PHE A 221 -4.31 5.28 21.89
N ASP A 222 -3.74 4.30 22.60
CA ASP A 222 -2.62 4.59 23.52
C ASP A 222 -1.22 4.40 22.88
N ILE A 223 -1.16 3.84 21.67
CA ILE A 223 0.08 3.74 20.88
C ILE A 223 0.07 4.80 19.77
N ASP A 224 1.23 5.36 19.47
CA ASP A 224 1.43 6.37 18.42
C ASP A 224 1.18 5.85 16.99
N GLN A 225 1.02 4.53 16.83
CA GLN A 225 0.83 3.84 15.55
C GLN A 225 -0.49 3.04 15.53
N GLY A 226 -1.17 3.09 14.39
CA GLY A 226 -2.37 2.31 14.11
C GLY A 226 -2.29 1.62 12.75
N PHE A 227 -3.09 0.59 12.57
CA PHE A 227 -3.29 -0.11 11.31
C PHE A 227 -4.48 0.49 10.56
N CYS A 228 -4.39 0.64 9.24
CA CYS A 228 -5.55 0.94 8.41
C CYS A 228 -5.68 -0.01 7.21
N ASP A 229 -6.90 -0.42 6.90
CA ASP A 229 -7.25 -1.23 5.71
C ASP A 229 -8.51 -0.65 5.09
N TRP A 230 -8.38 -0.09 3.90
CA TRP A 230 -9.46 0.52 3.14
C TRP A 230 -9.74 -0.32 1.91
N ARG A 231 -11.02 -0.55 1.63
CA ARG A 231 -11.45 -1.39 0.51
C ARG A 231 -12.74 -0.89 -0.09
N VAL A 232 -12.76 -0.72 -1.40
CA VAL A 232 -14.00 -0.54 -2.15
C VAL A 232 -14.58 -1.90 -2.47
N HIS A 233 -15.82 -2.15 -2.04
CA HIS A 233 -16.56 -3.37 -2.36
C HIS A 233 -17.10 -3.31 -3.78
N ALA A 234 -16.88 -4.38 -4.54
CA ALA A 234 -17.33 -4.48 -5.93
C ALA A 234 -18.87 -4.45 -6.05
N ASN A 235 -19.58 -4.96 -5.04
CA ASN A 235 -21.03 -4.99 -5.01
C ASN A 235 -21.57 -5.01 -3.57
N ARG A 236 -22.89 -4.87 -3.46
CA ARG A 236 -23.62 -4.86 -2.19
C ARG A 236 -23.53 -6.18 -1.42
N GLU A 237 -23.46 -7.31 -2.12
CA GLU A 237 -23.35 -8.63 -1.48
C GLU A 237 -22.02 -8.77 -0.73
N SER A 238 -20.91 -8.36 -1.34
CA SER A 238 -19.58 -8.33 -0.70
C SER A 238 -19.56 -7.43 0.53
N LEU A 239 -20.26 -6.30 0.48
CA LEU A 239 -20.41 -5.38 1.61
C LEU A 239 -21.22 -6.02 2.76
N GLU A 240 -22.37 -6.62 2.46
CA GLU A 240 -23.24 -7.27 3.44
C GLU A 240 -22.56 -8.47 4.11
N GLU A 241 -21.77 -9.24 3.35
CA GLU A 241 -20.98 -10.34 3.87
C GLU A 241 -19.96 -9.88 4.93
N GLN A 242 -19.27 -8.75 4.68
CA GLN A 242 -18.34 -8.19 5.66
C GLN A 242 -19.03 -7.65 6.92
N GLN A 243 -20.25 -7.15 6.80
CA GLN A 243 -21.01 -6.60 7.93
C GLN A 243 -21.59 -7.70 8.84
N LYS A 244 -21.87 -8.90 8.30
CA LYS A 244 -22.57 -10.00 8.99
C LYS A 244 -21.97 -10.41 10.33
N TYR A 245 -20.66 -10.27 10.51
CA TYR A 245 -19.94 -10.76 11.69
C TYR A 245 -19.54 -9.66 12.68
N ARG A 246 -20.09 -8.46 12.54
CA ARG A 246 -19.63 -7.28 13.30
C ARG A 246 -20.75 -6.66 14.12
N ILE A 247 -20.38 -6.07 15.26
CA ILE A 247 -21.33 -5.41 16.14
C ILE A 247 -21.53 -3.98 15.62
N LYS A 248 -22.75 -3.65 15.20
CA LYS A 248 -23.08 -2.29 14.76
C LYS A 248 -22.96 -1.34 15.94
N VAL A 249 -22.17 -0.28 15.77
CA VAL A 249 -22.01 0.80 16.74
C VAL A 249 -22.83 2.00 16.27
N VAL A 250 -23.48 2.66 17.22
CA VAL A 250 -24.17 3.92 16.94
C VAL A 250 -23.12 5.01 16.85
N ILE A 251 -22.94 5.59 15.65
CA ILE A 251 -22.26 6.87 15.50
C ILE A 251 -23.15 7.91 16.19
N ILE A 252 -22.61 8.58 17.21
CA ILE A 252 -23.38 9.55 17.98
C ILE A 252 -23.50 10.83 17.14
N PRO A 253 -24.71 11.33 16.86
CA PRO A 253 -24.89 12.59 16.17
C PRO A 253 -24.20 13.71 16.96
N GLU A 254 -23.38 14.50 16.26
CA GLU A 254 -22.76 15.70 16.84
C GLU A 254 -23.74 16.86 16.97
#